data_AF-A0A815HB65-F1
#
_entry.id   AF-A0A815HB65-F1
#
_cell.length_a   1.000
_cell.length_b   1.000
_cell.length_c   1.000
_cell.angle_alpha   90.00
_cell.angle_beta   90.00
_cell.angle_gamma   90.00
#
_symmetry.space_group_name_H-M   'P 1'
#
loop_
_entity.id
_entity.type
_entity.pdbx_description
1 polymer ?
#
loop_
_entity_poly.entity_id
_entity_poly.type
_entity_poly.pdbx_seq_one_letter_code
_entity_poly.pdbx_strand_id
1 'polypeptide(L)'
;QTSILPRVEVHTSTPTSNKLQTSVPLPTEIQTFDLSSKKTYIPATSPPSDTDIINILLLGETSVGKSTFINAFANYVTYNTLKQDQTSQPIVLIPVSFLITVGDNFDERSVKFGDVDDHIYLILMIMIEKTLCIIDTPGFGDTRGIQQDDRNIEHILEYVNNLIHSNTICFLLQPNVSKLNIFFRSCLTQLFSLLDQNALNNIIFCFTNSRSTFYTSGDTAPLFKKMLTSLSIGNVPFKKENTFCFDSESFRYLVALQNGILFNDDEKHEYEMSWSTSVTQSNRLIDYICKNITIYRIDNKLQSMKHVQFEIIPMIESMLETMRNILRNLILCKMNSFKASIELYPKVLDHSMTICLLYKGKVVKIGNFLITYNMPHKIEKNCRICQCSYNQHRSIGYILEYEYLNKSSIYNQN
;
A
#
# COMPACT_ATOMS: atom_id res chain seq x y z
N GLN A 1 22.05 0.15 -62.38
CA GLN A 1 21.41 -1.15 -62.15
C GLN A 1 20.88 -1.15 -60.72
N THR A 2 19.57 -1.12 -60.63
CA THR A 2 18.71 -1.05 -59.45
C THR A 2 18.44 -2.43 -58.87
N SER A 3 18.56 -2.62 -57.55
CA SER A 3 18.07 -3.80 -56.82
C SER A 3 17.33 -3.32 -55.56
N ILE A 4 16.01 -3.14 -55.64
CA ILE A 4 14.97 -4.06 -55.13
C ILE A 4 15.00 -4.18 -53.59
N LEU A 5 14.15 -3.39 -52.94
CA LEU A 5 13.60 -3.65 -51.61
C LEU A 5 12.11 -4.03 -51.79
N PRO A 6 11.57 -5.03 -51.07
CA PRO A 6 10.20 -5.45 -51.24
C PRO A 6 9.21 -4.47 -50.60
N ARG A 7 8.17 -4.17 -51.38
CA ARG A 7 7.01 -3.33 -51.06
C ARG A 7 6.08 -4.13 -50.14
N VAL A 8 5.88 -3.67 -48.90
CA VAL A 8 4.82 -4.20 -48.02
C VAL A 8 3.54 -3.43 -48.32
N GLU A 9 2.52 -4.14 -48.80
CA GLU A 9 1.19 -3.60 -49.08
C GLU A 9 0.48 -3.21 -47.79
N VAL A 10 0.09 -1.94 -47.68
CA VAL A 10 -0.80 -1.45 -46.62
C VAL A 10 -2.23 -1.74 -47.07
N HIS A 11 -2.84 -2.78 -46.51
CA HIS A 11 -4.28 -2.98 -46.61
C HIS A 11 -5.00 -1.92 -45.76
N THR A 12 -5.58 -0.93 -46.42
CA THR A 12 -6.55 0.00 -45.83
C THR A 12 -7.88 -0.72 -45.62
N SER A 13 -8.15 -1.17 -44.40
CA SER A 13 -9.51 -1.51 -43.96
C SER A 13 -10.07 -0.32 -43.18
N THR A 14 -11.10 0.31 -43.74
CA THR A 14 -11.98 1.28 -43.07
C THR A 14 -12.62 0.63 -41.83
N PRO A 15 -12.54 1.21 -40.63
CA PRO A 15 -13.29 0.72 -39.49
C PRO A 15 -14.73 1.21 -39.60
N THR A 16 -15.65 0.27 -39.79
CA THR A 16 -17.09 0.45 -39.65
C THR A 16 -17.41 0.86 -38.21
N SER A 17 -18.12 1.97 -38.07
CA SER A 17 -18.60 2.53 -36.81
C SER A 17 -19.66 1.63 -36.18
N ASN A 18 -19.28 0.75 -35.25
CA ASN A 18 -20.20 0.19 -34.27
C ASN A 18 -20.02 0.94 -32.94
N LYS A 19 -20.80 2.01 -32.77
CA LYS A 19 -21.05 2.62 -31.46
C LYS A 19 -21.86 1.63 -30.61
N LEU A 20 -21.20 0.79 -29.82
CA LEU A 20 -21.82 0.27 -28.61
C LEU A 20 -21.71 1.37 -27.53
N GLN A 21 -22.74 2.22 -27.47
CA GLN A 21 -23.02 2.99 -26.26
C GLN A 21 -23.62 2.02 -25.24
N THR A 22 -22.78 1.39 -24.44
CA THR A 22 -23.20 0.83 -23.14
C THR A 22 -23.10 1.97 -22.13
N SER A 23 -24.20 2.71 -21.97
CA SER A 23 -24.34 3.67 -20.87
C SER A 23 -24.37 2.88 -19.55
N VAL A 24 -23.28 2.93 -18.80
CA VAL A 24 -23.28 2.54 -17.38
C VAL A 24 -24.20 3.52 -16.64
N PRO A 25 -25.13 3.08 -15.77
CA PRO A 25 -25.98 3.99 -15.02
C PRO A 25 -25.13 4.91 -14.15
N LEU A 26 -25.47 6.21 -14.12
CA LEU A 26 -24.83 7.18 -13.22
C LEU A 26 -25.01 6.71 -11.77
N PRO A 27 -24.01 6.93 -10.89
CA PRO A 27 -24.12 6.57 -9.49
C PRO A 27 -25.28 7.31 -8.83
N THR A 28 -26.15 6.57 -8.15
CA THR A 28 -27.42 7.11 -7.63
C THR A 28 -27.21 7.97 -6.39
N GLU A 29 -26.17 7.72 -5.58
CA GLU A 29 -25.79 8.47 -4.38
C GLU A 29 -24.31 8.23 -4.00
N ILE A 30 -23.64 9.27 -3.49
CA ILE A 30 -22.30 9.22 -2.87
C ILE A 30 -22.40 9.60 -1.39
N GLN A 31 -21.88 8.76 -0.50
CA GLN A 31 -21.89 9.01 0.96
C GLN A 31 -20.48 8.83 1.56
N THR A 32 -20.17 9.59 2.63
CA THR A 32 -18.89 9.54 3.36
C THR A 32 -19.10 9.22 4.84
N PHE A 33 -18.21 8.42 5.43
CA PHE A 33 -18.24 8.04 6.85
C PHE A 33 -16.85 8.07 7.49
N ASP A 34 -16.78 8.45 8.76
CA ASP A 34 -15.58 8.40 9.60
C ASP A 34 -15.63 7.20 10.57
N LEU A 35 -14.63 6.32 10.46
CA LEU A 35 -14.46 5.11 11.28
C LEU A 35 -13.82 5.39 12.67
N SER A 36 -13.49 6.65 13.00
CA SER A 36 -12.87 7.05 14.27
C SER A 36 -13.73 6.78 15.50
N SER A 37 -15.05 6.85 15.32
CA SER A 37 -15.98 6.43 16.36
C SER A 37 -16.01 4.91 16.38
N LYS A 38 -15.58 4.28 17.49
CA LYS A 38 -15.64 2.83 17.76
C LYS A 38 -17.06 2.21 17.71
N LYS A 39 -17.99 2.80 16.97
CA LYS A 39 -19.25 2.17 16.57
C LYS A 39 -18.96 1.42 15.28
N THR A 40 -18.78 0.11 15.42
CA THR A 40 -19.05 -0.86 14.36
C THR A 40 -20.26 -0.41 13.56
N TYR A 41 -20.05 0.11 12.35
CA TYR A 41 -21.16 0.38 11.46
C TYR A 41 -21.62 -0.95 10.87
N ILE A 42 -22.60 -1.54 11.55
CA ILE A 42 -23.56 -2.45 10.93
C ILE A 42 -24.74 -1.54 10.56
N PRO A 43 -25.10 -1.37 9.28
CA PRO A 43 -26.21 -0.50 8.91
C PRO A 43 -27.48 -0.90 9.66
N ALA A 44 -28.01 0.01 10.48
CA ALA A 44 -29.26 -0.16 11.22
C ALA A 44 -30.45 0.23 10.35
N THR A 45 -30.66 -0.51 9.27
CA THR A 45 -31.89 -0.65 8.48
C THR A 45 -31.67 -1.92 7.68
N SER A 46 -32.61 -2.88 7.75
CA SER A 46 -32.53 -4.23 7.16
C SER A 46 -31.43 -4.37 6.09
N PRO A 47 -30.40 -5.22 6.31
CA PRO A 47 -29.24 -5.23 5.45
C PRO A 47 -29.71 -5.47 4.00
N PRO A 48 -29.30 -4.66 3.01
CA PRO A 48 -29.27 -5.17 1.65
C PRO A 48 -28.50 -6.50 1.74
N SER A 49 -28.98 -7.56 1.09
CA SER A 49 -28.33 -8.86 1.15
C SER A 49 -26.81 -8.68 1.11
N ASP A 50 -26.06 -9.24 2.07
CA ASP A 50 -24.60 -9.07 2.24
C ASP A 50 -23.77 -9.33 0.96
N THR A 51 -24.41 -9.80 -0.11
CA THR A 51 -23.90 -10.02 -1.46
C THR A 51 -23.76 -8.74 -2.31
N ASP A 52 -24.36 -7.62 -1.91
CA ASP A 52 -24.48 -6.42 -2.77
C ASP A 52 -23.49 -5.30 -2.41
N ILE A 53 -22.71 -5.47 -1.34
CA ILE A 53 -21.64 -4.54 -0.94
C ILE A 53 -20.27 -5.15 -1.27
N ILE A 54 -19.40 -4.37 -1.92
CA ILE A 54 -18.01 -4.73 -2.19
C ILE A 54 -17.10 -3.73 -1.48
N ASN A 55 -16.28 -4.21 -0.56
CA ASN A 55 -15.27 -3.39 0.09
C ASN A 55 -13.98 -3.37 -0.75
N ILE A 56 -13.44 -2.17 -0.97
CA ILE A 56 -12.24 -1.91 -1.77
C ILE A 56 -11.23 -1.24 -0.84
N LEU A 57 -10.23 -1.99 -0.38
CA LEU A 57 -9.17 -1.47 0.45
C LEU A 57 -8.07 -0.85 -0.42
N LEU A 58 -7.83 0.46 -0.30
CA LEU A 58 -6.74 1.12 -1.03
C LEU A 58 -5.42 0.99 -0.28
N LEU A 59 -4.40 0.45 -0.93
CA LEU A 59 -3.05 0.32 -0.36
C LEU A 59 -2.00 0.93 -1.28
N GLY A 60 -0.94 1.51 -0.71
CA GLY A 60 0.15 2.08 -1.51
C GLY A 60 1.04 3.00 -0.69
N GLU A 61 2.21 3.35 -1.21
CA GLU A 61 3.15 4.24 -0.52
C GLU A 61 2.53 5.60 -0.16
N THR A 62 3.12 6.26 0.83
CA THR A 62 2.81 7.67 1.12
C THR A 62 3.00 8.51 -0.14
N SER A 63 2.09 9.45 -0.38
CA SER A 63 2.10 10.33 -1.57
C SER A 63 1.94 9.65 -2.94
N VAL A 64 1.52 8.37 -2.98
CA VAL A 64 1.10 7.71 -4.23
C VAL A 64 -0.21 8.27 -4.81
N GLY A 65 -0.92 9.11 -4.05
CA GLY A 65 -2.16 9.77 -4.48
C GLY A 65 -3.45 9.03 -4.15
N LYS A 66 -3.52 8.25 -3.05
CA LYS A 66 -4.73 7.49 -2.66
C LYS A 66 -5.95 8.39 -2.43
N SER A 67 -5.82 9.39 -1.57
CA SER A 67 -6.93 10.32 -1.27
C SER A 67 -7.32 11.15 -2.48
N THR A 68 -6.34 11.58 -3.30
CA THR A 68 -6.60 12.28 -4.57
C THR A 68 -7.31 11.37 -5.57
N PHE A 69 -6.96 10.09 -5.63
CA PHE A 69 -7.63 9.10 -6.45
C PHE A 69 -9.09 8.93 -6.05
N ILE A 70 -9.42 8.87 -4.75
CA ILE A 70 -10.81 8.78 -4.27
C ILE A 70 -11.65 9.94 -4.78
N ASN A 71 -11.16 11.18 -4.60
CA ASN A 71 -11.86 12.37 -5.09
C ASN A 71 -12.01 12.36 -6.61
N ALA A 72 -10.93 12.07 -7.34
CA ALA A 72 -10.95 12.03 -8.79
C ALA A 72 -11.92 10.94 -9.30
N PHE A 73 -11.88 9.75 -8.69
CA PHE A 73 -12.73 8.63 -9.04
C PHE A 73 -14.21 8.94 -8.83
N ALA A 74 -14.58 9.57 -7.71
CA ALA A 74 -15.96 10.02 -7.46
C ALA A 74 -16.47 10.96 -8.57
N ASN A 75 -15.63 11.89 -9.02
CA ASN A 75 -15.97 12.78 -10.13
C ASN A 75 -16.06 12.04 -11.47
N TYR A 76 -15.12 11.14 -11.77
CA TYR A 76 -15.10 10.40 -13.05
C TYR A 76 -16.26 9.42 -13.21
N VAL A 77 -16.75 8.85 -12.11
CA VAL A 77 -17.92 7.96 -12.13
C VAL A 77 -19.22 8.77 -12.21
N THR A 78 -19.23 10.01 -11.70
CA THR A 78 -20.42 10.87 -11.75
C THR A 78 -20.57 11.60 -13.08
N TYR A 79 -19.47 12.11 -13.65
CA TYR A 79 -19.52 12.96 -14.85
C TYR A 79 -18.72 12.38 -16.02
N ASN A 80 -19.42 12.11 -17.12
CA ASN A 80 -18.83 11.52 -18.32
C ASN A 80 -17.88 12.47 -19.08
N THR A 81 -18.04 13.78 -18.94
CA THR A 81 -17.26 14.78 -19.67
C THR A 81 -16.84 15.92 -18.75
N LEU A 82 -15.61 16.43 -18.94
CA LEU A 82 -15.12 17.62 -18.24
C LEU A 82 -15.91 18.89 -18.62
N LYS A 83 -16.52 18.90 -19.80
CA LYS A 83 -17.08 20.11 -20.45
C LYS A 83 -18.37 20.67 -19.86
N GLN A 84 -19.05 19.97 -18.95
CA GLN A 84 -20.34 20.44 -18.44
C GLN A 84 -20.25 21.44 -17.27
N ASP A 85 -19.09 21.60 -16.63
CA ASP A 85 -19.06 22.11 -15.24
C ASP A 85 -17.95 23.13 -14.94
N GLN A 86 -17.66 24.10 -15.81
CA GLN A 86 -16.87 25.28 -15.37
C GLN A 86 -17.59 26.04 -14.23
N THR A 87 -18.90 25.83 -14.05
CA THR A 87 -19.73 26.43 -13.00
C THR A 87 -20.05 25.49 -11.84
N SER A 88 -19.86 24.18 -11.97
CA SER A 88 -20.24 23.23 -10.92
C SER A 88 -19.03 22.88 -10.06
N GLN A 89 -19.28 22.78 -8.76
CA GLN A 89 -18.21 22.48 -7.82
C GLN A 89 -17.80 21.01 -7.95
N PRO A 90 -16.49 20.70 -7.96
CA PRO A 90 -16.03 19.32 -7.98
C PRO A 90 -16.49 18.60 -6.72
N ILE A 91 -16.77 17.30 -6.83
CA ILE A 91 -17.04 16.46 -5.67
C ILE A 91 -15.73 16.29 -4.91
N VAL A 92 -15.64 16.83 -3.69
CA VAL A 92 -14.46 16.68 -2.82
C VAL A 92 -14.90 16.01 -1.52
N LEU A 93 -14.47 14.77 -1.36
CA LEU A 93 -14.81 13.88 -0.25
C LEU A 93 -13.72 13.91 0.82
N ILE A 94 -12.47 14.03 0.38
CA ILE A 94 -11.30 14.16 1.24
C ILE A 94 -10.67 15.53 0.99
N PRO A 95 -10.39 16.33 2.03
CA PRO A 95 -9.66 17.57 1.90
C PRO A 95 -8.40 17.43 1.03
N VAL A 96 -8.20 18.35 0.10
CA VAL A 96 -7.04 18.36 -0.79
C VAL A 96 -6.26 19.65 -0.64
N SER A 97 -4.94 19.53 -0.62
CA SER A 97 -4.02 20.67 -0.68
C SER A 97 -2.86 20.33 -1.58
N PHE A 98 -2.57 21.18 -2.55
CA PHE A 98 -1.42 21.04 -3.43
C PHE A 98 -0.93 22.40 -3.91
N LEU A 99 0.34 22.45 -4.32
CA LEU A 99 0.93 23.62 -4.96
C LEU A 99 0.78 23.52 -6.48
N ILE A 100 0.49 24.66 -7.11
CA ILE A 100 0.60 24.88 -8.56
C ILE A 100 1.53 26.05 -8.78
N THR A 101 2.42 25.91 -9.75
CA THR A 101 3.24 27.00 -10.27
C THR A 101 2.53 27.64 -11.45
N VAL A 102 2.37 28.97 -11.43
CA VAL A 102 1.66 29.72 -12.47
C VAL A 102 2.61 30.71 -13.14
N GLY A 103 2.57 30.75 -14.49
CA GLY A 103 3.37 31.67 -15.29
C GLY A 103 4.87 31.37 -15.27
N ASP A 104 5.63 32.19 -16.00
CA ASP A 104 7.06 31.96 -16.24
C ASP A 104 7.96 32.38 -15.07
N ASN A 105 7.40 33.07 -14.06
CA ASN A 105 8.13 33.55 -12.89
C ASN A 105 8.18 32.54 -11.74
N PHE A 106 7.67 31.33 -11.97
CA PHE A 106 7.57 30.28 -10.96
C PHE A 106 6.71 30.68 -9.73
N ASP A 107 5.66 31.49 -9.93
CA ASP A 107 4.81 31.94 -8.84
C ASP A 107 4.03 30.74 -8.25
N GLU A 108 4.30 30.42 -6.99
CA GLU A 108 3.64 29.34 -6.28
C GLU A 108 2.26 29.77 -5.76
N ARG A 109 1.23 29.00 -6.08
CA ARG A 109 -0.11 29.14 -5.52
C ARG A 109 -0.50 27.89 -4.77
N SER A 110 -0.89 28.06 -3.51
CA SER A 110 -1.51 27.00 -2.72
C SER A 110 -2.98 26.88 -3.11
N VAL A 111 -3.34 25.71 -3.63
CA VAL A 111 -4.73 25.31 -3.86
C VAL A 111 -5.17 24.47 -2.66
N LYS A 112 -6.30 24.84 -2.05
CA LYS A 112 -6.89 24.12 -0.92
C LYS A 112 -8.39 23.94 -1.15
N PHE A 113 -8.91 22.79 -0.74
CA PHE A 113 -10.35 22.52 -0.75
C PHE A 113 -10.69 21.57 0.39
N GLY A 114 -11.64 21.96 1.25
CA GLY A 114 -12.00 21.24 2.48
C GLY A 114 -11.11 21.60 3.68
N ASP A 115 -11.58 21.28 4.89
CA ASP A 115 -10.87 21.49 6.16
C ASP A 115 -10.11 20.22 6.57
N VAL A 116 -8.85 20.38 6.99
CA VAL A 116 -7.98 19.26 7.35
C VAL A 116 -8.38 18.70 8.71
N ASP A 117 -9.05 17.55 8.70
CA ASP A 117 -9.11 16.67 9.87
C ASP A 117 -8.08 15.56 9.72
N ASP A 118 -7.37 15.25 10.81
CA ASP A 118 -6.39 14.16 10.88
C ASP A 118 -7.07 12.84 10.48
N HIS A 119 -6.80 12.37 9.26
CA HIS A 119 -7.57 11.29 8.64
C HIS A 119 -7.50 9.98 9.42
N ILE A 120 -8.69 9.51 9.78
CA ILE A 120 -9.03 8.10 10.01
C ILE A 120 -9.75 7.60 8.75
N TYR A 121 -9.64 6.29 8.47
CA TYR A 121 -10.18 5.56 7.32
C TYR A 121 -11.47 6.18 6.76
N LEU A 122 -11.38 6.82 5.59
CA LEU A 122 -12.55 7.37 4.92
C LEU A 122 -13.22 6.28 4.07
N ILE A 123 -14.52 6.08 4.29
CA ILE A 123 -15.35 5.22 3.46
C ILE A 123 -16.08 6.07 2.42
N LEU A 124 -15.86 5.78 1.15
CA LEU A 124 -16.70 6.26 0.04
C LEU A 124 -17.64 5.15 -0.39
N MET A 125 -18.96 5.38 -0.29
CA MET A 125 -19.98 4.50 -0.86
C MET A 125 -20.44 5.02 -2.22
N ILE A 126 -20.31 4.21 -3.27
CA ILE A 126 -20.82 4.49 -4.62
C ILE A 126 -21.90 3.45 -4.96
N MET A 127 -23.13 3.93 -5.18
CA MET A 127 -24.26 3.09 -5.57
C MET A 127 -24.35 3.00 -7.10
N ILE A 128 -24.07 1.82 -7.68
CA ILE A 128 -24.29 1.56 -9.11
C ILE A 128 -25.24 0.37 -9.24
N GLU A 129 -24.74 -0.82 -9.60
CA GLU A 129 -25.45 -2.11 -9.50
C GLU A 129 -25.18 -2.81 -8.16
N LYS A 130 -24.01 -2.53 -7.59
CA LYS A 130 -23.56 -2.91 -6.26
C LYS A 130 -23.10 -1.66 -5.52
N THR A 131 -23.04 -1.75 -4.20
CA THR A 131 -22.49 -0.70 -3.34
C THR A 131 -20.98 -0.89 -3.25
N LEU A 132 -20.21 0.02 -3.84
CA LEU A 132 -18.74 0.00 -3.69
C LEU A 132 -18.35 0.83 -2.48
N CYS A 133 -17.70 0.21 -1.50
CA CYS A 133 -17.20 0.83 -0.28
C CYS A 133 -15.66 0.97 -0.39
N ILE A 134 -15.16 2.15 -0.73
CA ILE A 134 -13.72 2.40 -0.87
C ILE A 134 -13.16 2.89 0.46
N ILE A 135 -12.15 2.21 0.99
CA ILE A 135 -11.51 2.53 2.27
C ILE A 135 -10.13 3.13 2.00
N ASP A 136 -9.95 4.40 2.36
CA ASP A 136 -8.63 5.03 2.36
C ASP A 136 -7.80 4.52 3.54
N THR A 137 -6.52 4.20 3.31
CA THR A 137 -5.61 3.74 4.36
C THR A 137 -4.38 4.63 4.44
N PRO A 138 -3.71 4.71 5.61
CA PRO A 138 -2.39 5.32 5.69
C PRO A 138 -1.40 4.71 4.69
N GLY A 139 -0.48 5.54 4.15
CA GLY A 139 0.53 5.05 3.22
C GLY A 139 1.64 4.24 3.88
N PHE A 140 2.28 3.36 3.10
CA PHE A 140 3.54 2.72 3.48
C PHE A 140 4.69 3.72 3.38
N GLY A 141 5.61 3.72 4.35
CA GLY A 141 6.79 4.58 4.34
C GLY A 141 6.43 5.98 4.80
N ASP A 142 5.69 6.07 5.90
CA ASP A 142 5.28 7.32 6.51
C ASP A 142 6.51 8.11 7.00
N THR A 143 6.53 9.40 6.69
CA THR A 143 7.57 10.34 7.13
C THR A 143 7.73 10.43 8.66
N ARG A 144 6.76 9.91 9.42
CA ARG A 144 6.77 9.81 10.89
C ARG A 144 7.61 8.64 11.43
N GLY A 145 8.21 7.83 10.55
CA GLY A 145 9.21 6.82 10.89
C GLY A 145 8.67 5.40 11.07
N ILE A 146 9.60 4.46 11.29
CA ILE A 146 9.37 3.00 11.25
C ILE A 146 8.30 2.53 12.24
N GLN A 147 8.23 3.13 13.44
CA GLN A 147 7.23 2.72 14.44
C GLN A 147 5.79 3.06 14.02
N GLN A 148 5.60 4.16 13.28
CA GLN A 148 4.28 4.52 12.76
C GLN A 148 3.90 3.61 11.60
N ASP A 149 4.87 3.25 10.77
CA ASP A 149 4.71 2.28 9.70
C ASP A 149 4.31 0.89 10.21
N ASP A 150 4.93 0.40 11.29
CA ASP A 150 4.56 -0.88 11.90
C ASP A 150 3.10 -0.86 12.41
N ARG A 151 2.68 0.24 13.07
CA ARG A 151 1.28 0.44 13.49
C ARG A 151 0.32 0.53 12.30
N ASN A 152 0.70 1.24 11.23
CA ASN A 152 -0.11 1.36 10.03
C ASN A 152 -0.34 -0.03 9.41
N ILE A 153 0.71 -0.85 9.34
CA ILE A 153 0.61 -2.24 8.87
C ILE A 153 -0.27 -3.06 9.81
N GLU A 154 -0.06 -3.02 11.12
CA GLU A 154 -0.90 -3.72 12.10
C GLU A 154 -2.38 -3.36 11.94
N HIS A 155 -2.71 -2.08 11.81
CA HIS A 155 -4.10 -1.65 11.62
C HIS A 155 -4.67 -2.08 10.26
N ILE A 156 -3.87 -2.02 9.18
CA ILE A 156 -4.28 -2.54 7.86
C ILE A 156 -4.56 -4.05 7.95
N LEU A 157 -3.72 -4.80 8.67
CA LEU A 157 -3.88 -6.23 8.85
C LEU A 157 -5.08 -6.58 9.72
N GLU A 158 -5.29 -5.84 10.81
CA GLU A 158 -6.47 -5.96 11.67
C GLU A 158 -7.74 -5.69 10.86
N TYR A 159 -7.73 -4.65 10.03
CA TYR A 159 -8.84 -4.36 9.11
C TYR A 159 -9.07 -5.53 8.17
N VAL A 160 -8.05 -5.96 7.41
CA VAL A 160 -8.14 -7.08 6.45
C VAL A 160 -8.66 -8.36 7.12
N ASN A 161 -8.30 -8.62 8.38
CA ASN A 161 -8.72 -9.79 9.14
C ASN A 161 -10.17 -9.69 9.65
N ASN A 162 -10.64 -8.48 9.94
CA ASN A 162 -12.00 -8.24 10.44
C ASN A 162 -13.03 -8.07 9.31
N LEU A 163 -12.58 -8.08 8.05
CA LEU A 163 -13.48 -7.97 6.91
C LEU A 163 -14.29 -9.27 6.72
N ILE A 164 -15.58 -9.20 7.01
CA ILE A 164 -16.46 -10.38 7.09
C ILE A 164 -16.85 -10.89 5.67
N HIS A 165 -17.00 -10.01 4.67
CA HIS A 165 -17.54 -10.32 3.34
C HIS A 165 -16.90 -9.51 2.19
N SER A 166 -16.79 -10.13 1.00
CA SER A 166 -16.51 -9.52 -0.33
C SER A 166 -15.51 -8.35 -0.36
N ASN A 167 -14.22 -8.67 -0.28
CA ASN A 167 -13.17 -7.66 -0.26
C ASN A 167 -12.23 -7.80 -1.47
N THR A 168 -11.92 -6.67 -2.09
CA THR A 168 -10.81 -6.54 -3.03
C THR A 168 -9.79 -5.58 -2.46
N ILE A 169 -8.52 -5.88 -2.70
CA ILE A 169 -7.41 -5.02 -2.33
C ILE A 169 -6.94 -4.34 -3.61
N CYS A 170 -6.93 -3.01 -3.59
CA CYS A 170 -6.52 -2.18 -4.69
C CYS A 170 -5.17 -1.53 -4.39
N PHE A 171 -4.10 -1.99 -5.03
CA PHE A 171 -2.77 -1.40 -4.90
C PHE A 171 -2.59 -0.22 -5.83
N LEU A 172 -2.36 0.94 -5.24
CA LEU A 172 -1.97 2.14 -5.95
C LEU A 172 -0.44 2.19 -6.08
N LEU A 173 0.02 2.43 -7.30
CA LEU A 173 1.43 2.50 -7.70
C LEU A 173 1.66 3.75 -8.52
N GLN A 174 2.85 4.35 -8.41
CA GLN A 174 3.29 5.34 -9.40
C GLN A 174 3.93 4.63 -10.61
N PRO A 175 3.68 5.10 -11.83
CA PRO A 175 4.39 4.66 -13.01
C PRO A 175 5.80 5.24 -13.01
N ASN A 176 6.72 4.58 -13.72
CA ASN A 176 8.11 5.00 -13.89
C ASN A 176 8.95 5.17 -12.60
N VAL A 177 8.70 4.38 -11.56
CA VAL A 177 9.65 4.34 -10.44
C VAL A 177 10.92 3.62 -10.87
N SER A 178 12.07 4.24 -10.66
CA SER A 178 13.37 3.67 -11.06
C SER A 178 13.78 2.46 -10.22
N LYS A 179 13.27 2.37 -8.97
CA LYS A 179 13.50 1.27 -8.04
C LYS A 179 12.27 1.11 -7.13
N LEU A 180 11.89 -0.13 -6.84
CA LEU A 180 10.96 -0.42 -5.76
C LEU A 180 11.67 -0.22 -4.43
N ASN A 181 11.05 0.55 -3.54
CA ASN A 181 11.52 0.73 -2.18
C ASN A 181 11.61 -0.62 -1.44
N ILE A 182 12.70 -0.83 -0.68
CA ILE A 182 12.92 -2.06 0.10
C ILE A 182 11.82 -2.23 1.14
N PHE A 183 11.43 -1.12 1.79
CA PHE A 183 10.35 -1.12 2.78
C PHE A 183 9.03 -1.55 2.14
N PHE A 184 8.66 -0.93 1.01
CA PHE A 184 7.47 -1.30 0.24
C PHE A 184 7.44 -2.79 -0.14
N ARG A 185 8.56 -3.33 -0.62
CA ARG A 185 8.68 -4.77 -0.91
C ARG A 185 8.45 -5.63 0.34
N SER A 186 8.94 -5.19 1.50
CA SER A 186 8.71 -5.87 2.79
C SER A 186 7.23 -5.92 3.13
N CYS A 187 6.56 -4.77 3.10
CA CYS A 187 5.15 -4.64 3.42
C CYS A 187 4.28 -5.54 2.53
N LEU A 188 4.52 -5.52 1.21
CA LEU A 188 3.79 -6.37 0.29
C LEU A 188 4.04 -7.86 0.49
N THR A 189 5.29 -8.23 0.78
CA THR A 189 5.63 -9.63 1.08
C THR A 189 4.87 -10.12 2.31
N GLN A 190 4.87 -9.31 3.38
CA GLN A 190 4.16 -9.64 4.62
C GLN A 190 2.65 -9.71 4.39
N LEU A 191 2.07 -8.71 3.74
CA LEU A 191 0.64 -8.68 3.43
C LEU A 191 0.21 -9.89 2.58
N PHE A 192 0.89 -10.16 1.46
CA PHE A 192 0.55 -11.32 0.63
C PHE A 192 0.73 -12.65 1.35
N SER A 193 1.68 -12.74 2.28
CA SER A 193 1.86 -13.96 3.08
C SER A 193 0.64 -14.27 3.97
N LEU A 194 -0.12 -13.25 4.36
CA LEU A 194 -1.30 -13.38 5.23
C LEU A 194 -2.57 -13.71 4.44
N LEU A 195 -2.64 -13.29 3.18
CA LEU A 195 -3.76 -13.54 2.30
C LEU A 195 -3.85 -15.02 1.87
N ASP A 196 -5.07 -15.50 1.62
CA ASP A 196 -5.32 -16.80 0.99
C ASP A 196 -5.37 -16.65 -0.54
N GLN A 197 -5.44 -17.75 -1.28
CA GLN A 197 -5.39 -17.70 -2.74
C GLN A 197 -6.59 -16.96 -3.35
N ASN A 198 -7.75 -16.97 -2.68
CA ASN A 198 -8.95 -16.26 -3.14
C ASN A 198 -8.75 -14.74 -3.02
N ALA A 199 -8.21 -14.28 -1.89
CA ALA A 199 -7.84 -12.89 -1.67
C ALA A 199 -6.80 -12.42 -2.69
N LEU A 200 -5.77 -13.24 -2.94
CA LEU A 200 -4.74 -12.93 -3.92
C LEU A 200 -5.30 -12.78 -5.33
N ASN A 201 -6.29 -13.61 -5.71
CA ASN A 201 -6.94 -13.54 -7.02
C ASN A 201 -7.80 -12.28 -7.18
N ASN A 202 -8.30 -11.72 -6.08
CA ASN A 202 -9.11 -10.51 -6.07
C ASN A 202 -8.28 -9.21 -5.98
N ILE A 203 -6.95 -9.27 -6.12
CA ILE A 203 -6.10 -8.06 -6.09
C ILE A 203 -6.19 -7.29 -7.42
N ILE A 204 -6.35 -5.97 -7.29
CA ILE A 204 -6.36 -5.00 -8.39
C ILE A 204 -5.14 -4.09 -8.29
N PHE A 205 -4.60 -3.68 -9.45
CA PHE A 205 -3.47 -2.74 -9.54
C PHE A 205 -3.90 -1.47 -10.27
N CYS A 206 -3.65 -0.33 -9.64
CA CYS A 206 -3.99 0.99 -10.16
C CYS A 206 -2.72 1.85 -10.22
N PHE A 207 -2.34 2.27 -11.41
CA PHE A 207 -1.27 3.23 -11.61
C PHE A 207 -1.84 4.65 -11.57
N THR A 208 -1.45 5.45 -10.59
CA THR A 208 -1.82 6.86 -10.46
C THR A 208 -0.86 7.75 -11.25
N ASN A 209 -1.19 9.01 -11.54
CA ASN A 209 -0.28 9.94 -12.23
C ASN A 209 0.28 9.39 -13.56
N SER A 210 -0.52 8.61 -14.29
CA SER A 210 -0.06 7.86 -15.47
C SER A 210 -0.06 8.63 -16.77
N ARG A 211 -0.41 9.93 -16.74
CA ARG A 211 -0.34 10.80 -17.90
C ARG A 211 1.07 10.86 -18.50
N SER A 212 2.13 10.90 -17.68
CA SER A 212 3.52 10.94 -18.16
C SER A 212 3.98 9.67 -18.88
N THR A 213 3.23 8.57 -18.72
CA THR A 213 3.46 7.28 -19.39
C THR A 213 2.41 6.95 -20.42
N PHE A 214 1.66 7.96 -20.89
CA PHE A 214 0.55 7.78 -21.83
C PHE A 214 -0.45 6.71 -21.34
N TYR A 215 -0.76 6.74 -20.04
CA TYR A 215 -1.69 5.82 -19.37
C TYR A 215 -1.25 4.35 -19.45
N THR A 216 0.05 4.13 -19.29
CA THR A 216 0.65 2.80 -19.14
C THR A 216 1.31 2.64 -17.77
N SER A 217 1.55 1.39 -17.37
CA SER A 217 2.20 1.06 -16.09
C SER A 217 3.70 1.38 -16.02
N GLY A 218 4.28 1.85 -17.14
CA GLY A 218 5.65 2.34 -17.22
C GLY A 218 6.71 1.35 -16.76
N ASP A 219 7.87 1.87 -16.33
CA ASP A 219 9.00 1.06 -15.86
C ASP A 219 8.73 0.34 -14.53
N THR A 220 7.71 0.76 -13.79
CA THR A 220 7.29 0.12 -12.53
C THR A 220 6.78 -1.30 -12.77
N ALA A 221 6.01 -1.53 -13.84
CA ALA A 221 5.42 -2.85 -14.12
C ALA A 221 6.43 -4.00 -14.21
N PRO A 222 7.52 -3.94 -15.00
CA PRO A 222 8.50 -5.02 -15.06
C PRO A 222 9.23 -5.24 -13.73
N LEU A 223 9.50 -4.17 -12.97
CA LEU A 223 10.09 -4.27 -11.62
C LEU A 223 9.15 -4.99 -10.66
N PHE A 224 7.87 -4.60 -10.69
CA PHE A 224 6.83 -5.18 -9.85
C PHE A 224 6.56 -6.65 -10.19
N LYS A 225 6.48 -6.97 -11.50
CA LYS A 225 6.36 -8.35 -11.96
C LYS A 225 7.52 -9.22 -11.49
N LYS A 226 8.75 -8.71 -11.57
CA LYS A 226 9.95 -9.41 -11.06
C LYS A 226 9.86 -9.65 -9.55
N MET A 227 9.40 -8.65 -8.79
CA MET A 227 9.16 -8.79 -7.36
C MET A 227 8.14 -9.89 -7.07
N LEU A 228 6.96 -9.86 -7.70
CA LEU A 228 5.93 -10.88 -7.53
C LEU A 228 6.45 -12.29 -7.85
N THR A 229 7.18 -12.47 -8.96
CA THR A 229 7.77 -13.78 -9.31
C THR A 229 8.82 -14.27 -8.31
N SER A 230 9.44 -13.36 -7.55
CA SER A 230 10.41 -13.72 -6.50
C SER A 230 9.77 -14.11 -5.18
N LEU A 231 8.47 -13.84 -5.01
CA LEU A 231 7.74 -14.24 -3.82
C LEU A 231 7.36 -15.72 -3.98
N SER A 232 7.75 -16.56 -3.03
CA SER A 232 7.29 -17.95 -2.96
C SER A 232 5.85 -18.08 -2.44
N ILE A 233 5.05 -17.01 -2.53
CA ILE A 233 3.75 -16.86 -1.89
C ILE A 233 2.68 -16.76 -2.96
N GLY A 234 1.93 -17.85 -3.17
CA GLY A 234 0.77 -17.90 -4.05
C GLY A 234 1.04 -17.42 -5.49
N ASN A 235 0.03 -17.45 -6.35
CA ASN A 235 0.12 -16.78 -7.65
C ASN A 235 -0.69 -15.49 -7.58
N VAL A 236 -0.03 -14.34 -7.50
CA VAL A 236 -0.69 -13.03 -7.58
C VAL A 236 -0.84 -12.67 -9.06
N PRO A 237 -2.07 -12.64 -9.61
CA PRO A 237 -2.26 -12.30 -11.01
C PRO A 237 -1.83 -10.85 -11.24
N PHE A 238 -0.87 -10.62 -12.13
CA PHE A 238 -0.50 -9.27 -12.59
C PHE A 238 -0.60 -9.23 -14.11
N LYS A 239 -1.78 -8.87 -14.60
CA LYS A 239 -2.14 -8.90 -16.02
C LYS A 239 -2.80 -7.60 -16.44
N LYS A 240 -3.03 -7.44 -17.75
CA LYS A 240 -3.71 -6.26 -18.29
C LYS A 240 -5.09 -6.13 -17.67
N GLU A 241 -5.82 -7.24 -17.50
CA GLU A 241 -7.23 -7.25 -17.12
C GLU A 241 -7.46 -6.62 -15.73
N ASN A 242 -6.58 -6.91 -14.76
CA ASN A 242 -6.65 -6.38 -13.40
C ASN A 242 -5.70 -5.19 -13.14
N THR A 243 -5.21 -4.57 -14.21
CA THR A 243 -4.37 -3.36 -14.15
C THR A 243 -5.03 -2.18 -14.85
N PHE A 244 -5.08 -1.05 -14.16
CA PHE A 244 -5.73 0.18 -14.57
C PHE A 244 -4.77 1.36 -14.39
N CYS A 245 -4.83 2.35 -15.29
CA CYS A 245 -3.92 3.49 -15.28
C CYS A 245 -4.76 4.77 -15.29
N PHE A 246 -4.68 5.53 -14.21
CA PHE A 246 -5.45 6.74 -13.96
C PHE A 246 -4.55 7.96 -13.91
N ASP A 247 -5.19 9.11 -14.05
CA ASP A 247 -4.58 10.39 -13.76
C ASP A 247 -5.57 11.23 -12.95
N SER A 248 -5.04 12.02 -12.01
CA SER A 248 -5.86 12.88 -11.15
C SER A 248 -5.70 14.36 -11.49
N GLU A 249 -4.91 14.70 -12.52
CA GLU A 249 -4.64 16.08 -12.88
C GLU A 249 -5.88 16.81 -13.39
N SER A 250 -6.79 16.11 -14.06
CA SER A 250 -8.07 16.71 -14.51
C SER A 250 -8.97 17.10 -13.34
N PHE A 251 -8.97 16.31 -12.26
CA PHE A 251 -9.62 16.69 -11.01
C PHE A 251 -8.90 17.88 -10.35
N ARG A 252 -7.57 17.86 -10.28
CA ARG A 252 -6.78 18.99 -9.73
C ARG A 252 -7.03 20.28 -10.52
N TYR A 253 -7.17 20.19 -11.84
CA TYR A 253 -7.55 21.28 -12.72
C TYR A 253 -8.90 21.88 -12.34
N LEU A 254 -9.94 21.05 -12.08
CA LEU A 254 -11.24 21.56 -11.62
C LEU A 254 -11.12 22.30 -10.27
N VAL A 255 -10.37 21.75 -9.32
CA VAL A 255 -10.17 22.41 -8.01
C VAL A 255 -9.37 23.71 -8.17
N ALA A 256 -8.40 23.74 -9.08
CA ALA A 256 -7.60 24.93 -9.39
C ALA A 256 -8.45 26.05 -10.02
N LEU A 257 -9.37 25.72 -10.93
CA LEU A 257 -10.33 26.68 -11.49
C LEU A 257 -11.18 27.34 -10.39
N GLN A 258 -11.66 26.56 -9.41
CA GLN A 258 -12.43 27.07 -8.26
C GLN A 258 -11.59 27.98 -7.35
N ASN A 259 -10.26 27.85 -7.38
CA ASN A 259 -9.31 28.72 -6.68
C ASN A 259 -8.83 29.90 -7.54
N GLY A 260 -9.50 30.20 -8.66
CA GLY A 260 -9.21 31.34 -9.52
C GLY A 260 -7.92 31.23 -10.33
N ILE A 261 -7.41 30.00 -10.54
CA ILE A 261 -6.28 29.74 -11.43
C ILE A 261 -6.80 29.64 -12.86
N LEU A 262 -6.17 30.39 -13.77
CA LEU A 262 -6.51 30.40 -15.19
C LEU A 262 -5.55 29.51 -15.97
N PHE A 263 -6.08 28.85 -16.99
CA PHE A 263 -5.35 27.97 -17.90
C PHE A 263 -5.64 28.38 -19.35
N ASN A 264 -4.68 28.18 -20.25
CA ASN A 264 -4.87 28.42 -21.67
C ASN A 264 -5.66 27.28 -22.35
N ASP A 265 -6.02 27.48 -23.62
CA ASP A 265 -6.85 26.51 -24.36
C ASP A 265 -6.15 25.17 -24.59
N ASP A 266 -4.82 25.16 -24.77
CA ASP A 266 -4.04 23.92 -24.96
C ASP A 266 -3.99 23.11 -23.66
N GLU A 267 -3.73 23.76 -22.52
CA GLU A 267 -3.77 23.14 -21.20
C GLU A 267 -5.15 22.56 -20.89
N LYS A 268 -6.21 23.32 -21.20
CA LYS A 268 -7.59 22.84 -21.05
C LYS A 268 -7.85 21.60 -21.90
N HIS A 269 -7.43 21.59 -23.16
CA HIS A 269 -7.60 20.44 -24.04
C HIS A 269 -6.90 19.19 -23.49
N GLU A 270 -5.70 19.36 -22.95
CA GLU A 270 -4.96 18.27 -22.31
C GLU A 270 -5.67 17.69 -21.08
N TYR A 271 -6.26 18.53 -20.22
CA TYR A 271 -7.06 18.07 -19.09
C TYR A 271 -8.37 17.40 -19.56
N GLU A 272 -9.00 17.86 -20.63
CA GLU A 272 -10.16 17.18 -21.23
C GLU A 272 -9.83 15.76 -21.71
N MET A 273 -8.65 15.59 -22.31
CA MET A 273 -8.15 14.28 -22.76
C MET A 273 -7.83 13.35 -21.58
N SER A 274 -7.21 13.89 -20.52
CA SER A 274 -6.95 13.14 -19.27
C SER A 274 -8.24 12.70 -18.58
N TRP A 275 -9.24 13.57 -18.54
CA TRP A 275 -10.57 13.26 -18.00
C TRP A 275 -11.20 12.10 -18.76
N SER A 276 -11.30 12.20 -20.09
CA SER A 276 -11.94 11.16 -20.91
C SER A 276 -11.25 9.79 -20.76
N THR A 277 -9.92 9.79 -20.70
CA THR A 277 -9.15 8.57 -20.48
C THR A 277 -9.41 8.00 -19.09
N SER A 278 -9.43 8.83 -18.06
CA SER A 278 -9.65 8.40 -16.69
C SER A 278 -11.08 7.90 -16.44
N VAL A 279 -12.10 8.55 -17.01
CA VAL A 279 -13.49 8.05 -17.02
C VAL A 279 -13.58 6.66 -17.64
N THR A 280 -12.92 6.46 -18.79
CA THR A 280 -12.88 5.16 -19.47
C THR A 280 -12.26 4.09 -18.56
N GLN A 281 -11.17 4.40 -17.87
CA GLN A 281 -10.51 3.47 -16.95
C GLN A 281 -11.34 3.23 -15.68
N SER A 282 -12.06 4.24 -15.17
CA SER A 282 -12.93 4.12 -14.01
C SER A 282 -14.11 3.19 -14.30
N ASN A 283 -14.77 3.36 -15.45
CA ASN A 283 -15.84 2.47 -15.88
C ASN A 283 -15.34 1.05 -16.08
N ARG A 284 -14.15 0.89 -16.69
CA ARG A 284 -13.51 -0.42 -16.86
C ARG A 284 -13.17 -1.08 -15.52
N LEU A 285 -12.75 -0.31 -14.51
CA LEU A 285 -12.48 -0.80 -13.16
C LEU A 285 -13.77 -1.27 -12.49
N ILE A 286 -14.85 -0.48 -12.56
CA ILE A 286 -16.17 -0.85 -12.02
C ILE A 286 -16.67 -2.14 -12.69
N ASP A 287 -16.61 -2.21 -14.02
CA ASP A 287 -16.99 -3.39 -14.79
C ASP A 287 -16.21 -4.64 -14.34
N TYR A 288 -14.89 -4.50 -14.17
CA TYR A 288 -14.04 -5.58 -13.70
C TYR A 288 -14.43 -6.02 -12.27
N ILE A 289 -14.67 -5.07 -11.37
CA ILE A 289 -15.07 -5.35 -9.99
C ILE A 289 -16.42 -6.09 -9.97
N CYS A 290 -17.42 -5.58 -10.70
CA CYS A 290 -18.75 -6.17 -10.70
C CYS A 290 -18.79 -7.58 -11.30
N LYS A 291 -18.00 -7.83 -12.36
CA LYS A 291 -18.03 -9.08 -13.15
C LYS A 291 -17.04 -10.15 -12.67
N ASN A 292 -15.85 -9.75 -12.21
CA ASN A 292 -14.73 -10.67 -12.00
C ASN A 292 -14.37 -10.89 -10.52
N ILE A 293 -14.78 -10.00 -9.61
CA ILE A 293 -14.49 -10.18 -8.20
C ILE A 293 -15.43 -11.23 -7.62
N THR A 294 -14.85 -12.36 -7.27
CA THR A 294 -15.57 -13.47 -6.66
C THR A 294 -15.91 -13.10 -5.22
N ILE A 295 -17.19 -13.18 -4.87
CA ILE A 295 -17.64 -13.09 -3.48
C ILE A 295 -17.23 -14.39 -2.79
N TYR A 296 -16.31 -14.30 -1.84
CA TYR A 296 -15.96 -15.43 -0.99
C TYR A 296 -15.98 -14.98 0.47
N ARG A 297 -16.44 -15.88 1.35
CA ARG A 297 -16.23 -15.73 2.79
C ARG A 297 -14.80 -16.13 3.07
N ILE A 298 -14.05 -15.21 3.67
CA ILE A 298 -12.72 -15.51 4.18
C ILE A 298 -12.88 -16.62 5.23
N ASP A 299 -12.14 -17.72 5.08
CA ASP A 299 -12.17 -18.79 6.08
C ASP A 299 -11.39 -18.34 7.32
N ASN A 300 -12.13 -17.91 8.35
CA ASN A 300 -11.60 -17.37 9.61
C ASN A 300 -10.52 -18.26 10.25
N LYS A 301 -10.51 -19.58 9.99
CA LYS A 301 -9.51 -20.50 10.55
C LYS A 301 -8.11 -20.31 9.97
N LEU A 302 -7.96 -20.06 8.68
CA LEU A 302 -6.63 -19.98 8.05
C LEU A 302 -5.96 -18.63 8.35
N GLN A 303 -6.73 -17.53 8.31
CA GLN A 303 -6.23 -16.20 8.67
C GLN A 303 -5.87 -16.12 10.16
N SER A 304 -6.70 -16.66 11.05
CA SER A 304 -6.37 -16.70 12.49
C SER A 304 -5.07 -17.46 12.76
N MET A 305 -4.80 -18.59 12.09
CA MET A 305 -3.53 -19.31 12.27
C MET A 305 -2.31 -18.50 11.80
N LYS A 306 -2.40 -17.81 10.66
CA LYS A 306 -1.30 -16.95 10.17
C LYS A 306 -1.10 -15.71 11.03
N HIS A 307 -2.19 -15.13 11.53
CA HIS A 307 -2.17 -14.00 12.45
C HIS A 307 -1.56 -14.38 13.80
N VAL A 308 -1.96 -15.53 14.36
CA VAL A 308 -1.35 -16.14 15.55
C VAL A 308 0.16 -16.33 15.32
N GLN A 309 0.61 -16.80 14.17
CA GLN A 309 2.04 -16.91 13.88
C GLN A 309 2.74 -15.53 13.87
N PHE A 310 2.10 -14.50 13.33
CA PHE A 310 2.69 -13.16 13.25
C PHE A 310 2.80 -12.48 14.62
N GLU A 311 1.79 -12.60 15.49
CA GLU A 311 1.81 -11.98 16.82
C GLU A 311 2.55 -12.81 17.87
N ILE A 312 2.30 -14.13 17.89
CA ILE A 312 2.80 -14.99 18.97
C ILE A 312 4.28 -15.30 18.79
N ILE A 313 4.77 -15.51 17.57
CA ILE A 313 6.18 -15.91 17.37
C ILE A 313 7.15 -14.85 17.90
N PRO A 314 7.05 -13.56 17.55
CA PRO A 314 7.92 -12.52 18.11
C PRO A 314 7.81 -12.40 19.63
N MET A 315 6.61 -12.59 20.18
CA MET A 315 6.36 -12.54 21.62
C MET A 315 7.03 -13.72 22.33
N ILE A 316 6.87 -14.95 21.83
CA ILE A 316 7.53 -16.16 22.35
C ILE A 316 9.04 -16.02 22.27
N GLU A 317 9.59 -15.53 21.15
CA GLU A 317 11.03 -15.29 21.01
C GLU A 317 11.56 -14.34 22.09
N SER A 318 10.85 -13.22 22.31
CA SER A 318 11.20 -12.22 23.32
C SER A 318 11.12 -12.81 24.74
N MET A 319 10.08 -13.59 25.03
CA MET A 319 9.92 -14.27 26.32
C MET A 319 11.02 -15.30 26.56
N LEU A 320 11.31 -16.15 25.57
CA LEU A 320 12.36 -17.18 25.67
C LEU A 320 13.74 -16.54 25.88
N GLU A 321 14.02 -15.42 25.23
CA GLU A 321 15.32 -14.78 25.40
C GLU A 321 15.46 -14.07 26.75
N THR A 322 14.37 -13.49 27.26
CA THR A 322 14.30 -12.97 28.62
C THR A 322 14.52 -14.08 29.65
N MET A 323 13.85 -15.23 29.48
CA MET A 323 14.02 -16.40 30.36
C MET A 323 15.47 -16.92 30.33
N ARG A 324 16.09 -17.01 29.14
CA ARG A 324 17.51 -17.38 29.01
C ARG A 324 18.41 -16.40 29.74
N ASN A 325 18.15 -15.10 29.65
CA ASN A 325 18.95 -14.10 30.35
C ASN A 325 18.81 -14.20 31.88
N ILE A 326 17.60 -14.46 32.39
CA ILE A 326 17.36 -14.72 33.82
C ILE A 326 18.17 -15.95 34.26
N LEU A 327 18.12 -17.05 33.50
CA LEU A 327 18.89 -18.26 33.82
C LEU A 327 20.40 -18.02 33.83
N ARG A 328 20.93 -17.26 32.86
CA ARG A 328 22.35 -16.85 32.83
C ARG A 328 22.72 -16.08 34.10
N ASN A 329 21.89 -15.11 34.49
CA ASN A 329 22.10 -14.33 35.71
C ASN A 329 22.03 -15.18 36.99
N LEU A 330 21.10 -16.14 37.07
CA LEU A 330 21.04 -17.07 38.21
C LEU A 330 22.33 -17.91 38.34
N ILE A 331 22.89 -18.36 37.22
CA ILE A 331 24.18 -19.07 37.21
C ILE A 331 25.32 -18.16 37.68
N LEU A 332 25.38 -16.91 37.19
CA LEU A 332 26.37 -15.92 37.62
C LEU A 332 26.27 -15.62 39.12
N CYS A 333 25.06 -15.49 39.65
CA CYS A 333 24.84 -15.28 41.08
C CYS A 333 25.40 -16.43 41.92
N LYS A 334 25.21 -17.68 41.48
CA LYS A 334 25.76 -18.88 42.14
C LYS A 334 27.29 -18.95 42.07
N MET A 335 27.88 -18.53 40.95
CA MET A 335 29.34 -18.61 40.75
C MET A 335 30.10 -17.47 41.43
N ASN A 336 29.59 -16.24 41.39
CA ASN A 336 30.35 -15.02 41.71
C ASN A 336 29.69 -14.17 42.82
N SER A 337 28.85 -14.77 43.68
CA SER A 337 28.24 -14.09 44.85
C SER A 337 27.61 -12.73 44.50
N PHE A 338 26.77 -12.68 43.46
CA PHE A 338 26.06 -11.48 42.99
C PHE A 338 26.93 -10.32 42.46
N LYS A 339 28.22 -10.53 42.22
CA LYS A 339 29.12 -9.51 41.68
C LYS A 339 29.05 -9.34 40.16
N ALA A 340 28.38 -10.24 39.44
CA ALA A 340 28.29 -10.17 37.99
C ALA A 340 26.85 -10.35 37.50
N SER A 341 26.46 -9.59 36.48
CA SER A 341 25.18 -9.71 35.80
C SER A 341 25.32 -9.48 34.30
N ILE A 342 24.35 -9.96 33.54
CA ILE A 342 24.17 -9.67 32.14
C ILE A 342 22.84 -8.92 32.01
N GLU A 343 22.92 -7.65 31.62
CA GLU A 343 21.76 -6.86 31.28
C GLU A 343 21.35 -7.13 29.83
N LEU A 344 20.04 -7.12 29.59
CA LEU A 344 19.43 -7.32 28.29
C LEU A 344 18.59 -6.09 27.98
N TYR A 345 18.88 -5.40 26.89
CA TYR A 345 18.11 -4.23 26.47
C TYR A 345 17.83 -4.22 24.97
N PRO A 346 16.69 -3.66 24.55
CA PRO A 346 16.39 -3.44 23.15
C PRO A 346 17.18 -2.24 22.63
N LYS A 347 17.86 -2.42 21.50
CA LYS A 347 18.43 -1.34 20.70
C LYS A 347 17.59 -1.13 19.46
N VAL A 348 16.94 0.02 19.39
CA VAL A 348 16.15 0.46 18.24
C VAL A 348 17.08 0.68 17.05
N LEU A 349 16.62 0.32 15.86
CA LEU A 349 17.37 0.46 14.62
C LEU A 349 16.88 1.67 13.84
N ASP A 350 17.80 2.52 13.41
CA ASP A 350 17.48 3.78 12.71
C ASP A 350 16.96 3.56 11.27
N HIS A 351 17.12 2.34 10.74
CA HIS A 351 16.75 1.98 9.38
C HIS A 351 16.12 0.59 9.35
N SER A 352 15.25 0.33 8.37
CA SER A 352 14.68 -1.00 8.14
C SER A 352 15.79 -2.03 7.94
N MET A 353 15.86 -2.97 8.89
CA MET A 353 16.80 -4.09 8.91
C MET A 353 16.01 -5.39 8.87
N THR A 354 16.65 -6.46 8.43
CA THR A 354 16.04 -7.79 8.42
C THR A 354 16.93 -8.81 9.12
N ILE A 355 16.32 -9.84 9.70
CA ILE A 355 17.01 -11.03 10.22
C ILE A 355 16.66 -12.21 9.33
N CYS A 356 17.66 -13.00 8.95
CA CYS A 356 17.43 -14.27 8.26
C CYS A 356 16.96 -15.34 9.25
N LEU A 357 15.85 -16.01 8.94
CA LEU A 357 15.27 -17.08 9.76
C LEU A 357 16.06 -18.39 9.69
N LEU A 358 16.93 -18.56 8.68
CA LEU A 358 17.72 -19.77 8.46
C LEU A 358 19.18 -19.63 8.88
N TYR A 359 19.69 -18.39 8.96
CA TYR A 359 21.06 -18.14 9.32
C TYR A 359 21.24 -18.23 10.83
N LYS A 360 22.05 -19.20 11.28
CA LYS A 360 22.51 -19.24 12.67
C LYS A 360 23.45 -18.05 12.86
N GLY A 361 22.98 -17.06 13.59
CA GLY A 361 23.63 -15.77 13.77
C GLY A 361 25.04 -15.83 14.37
N LYS A 362 25.61 -14.66 14.66
CA LYS A 362 26.98 -14.56 15.15
C LYS A 362 27.06 -14.98 16.61
N VAL A 363 27.93 -15.93 16.93
CA VAL A 363 28.19 -16.31 18.32
C VAL A 363 29.20 -15.35 18.93
N VAL A 364 28.86 -14.75 20.06
CA VAL A 364 29.70 -13.82 20.81
C VAL A 364 29.79 -14.30 22.26
N LYS A 365 30.98 -14.18 22.85
CA LYS A 365 31.19 -14.48 24.26
C LYS A 365 30.86 -13.25 25.11
N ILE A 366 29.90 -13.39 26.03
CA ILE A 366 29.48 -12.36 26.98
C ILE A 366 29.68 -12.93 28.39
N GLY A 367 30.67 -12.38 29.12
CA GLY A 367 31.15 -12.98 30.36
C GLY A 367 31.58 -14.44 30.15
N ASN A 368 30.91 -15.36 30.84
CA ASN A 368 31.18 -16.80 30.76
C ASN A 368 30.27 -17.55 29.76
N PHE A 369 29.38 -16.85 29.05
CA PHE A 369 28.40 -17.48 28.15
C PHE A 369 28.71 -17.19 26.69
N LEU A 370 28.42 -18.17 25.83
CA LEU A 370 28.32 -17.96 24.39
C LEU A 370 26.88 -17.66 24.05
N ILE A 371 26.64 -16.50 23.44
CA ILE A 371 25.32 -16.01 23.06
C ILE A 371 25.30 -15.86 21.55
N THR A 372 24.29 -16.43 20.90
CA THR A 372 24.07 -16.31 19.46
C THR A 372 23.23 -15.07 19.18
N TYR A 373 23.79 -14.13 18.45
CA TYR A 373 23.13 -12.90 18.01
C TYR A 373 22.55 -13.08 16.62
N ASN A 374 21.27 -12.79 16.47
CA ASN A 374 20.71 -12.55 15.15
C ASN A 374 21.46 -11.40 14.48
N MET A 375 21.92 -11.60 13.24
CA MET A 375 22.69 -10.59 12.50
C MET A 375 21.74 -9.75 11.65
N PRO A 376 21.35 -8.55 12.09
CA PRO A 376 20.53 -7.65 11.28
C PRO A 376 21.30 -7.24 10.02
N HIS A 377 20.61 -7.21 8.88
CA HIS A 377 21.20 -6.73 7.64
C HIS A 377 20.16 -6.22 6.65
N LYS A 378 20.61 -5.34 5.75
CA LYS A 378 19.80 -4.82 4.65
C LYS A 378 19.81 -5.79 3.47
N ILE A 379 18.67 -5.94 2.80
CA ILE A 379 18.55 -6.75 1.57
C ILE A 379 18.35 -5.82 0.39
N GLU A 380 19.40 -5.56 -0.37
CA GLU A 380 19.33 -4.66 -1.53
C GLU A 380 18.96 -5.38 -2.83
N LYS A 381 19.26 -6.68 -2.96
CA LYS A 381 18.88 -7.55 -4.11
C LYS A 381 19.15 -9.03 -3.84
N ASN A 382 20.31 -9.36 -3.26
CA ASN A 382 20.71 -10.69 -2.76
C ASN A 382 21.36 -10.51 -1.37
N CYS A 383 21.03 -11.37 -0.39
CA CYS A 383 21.66 -11.34 0.93
C CYS A 383 23.14 -11.76 0.81
N ARG A 384 24.08 -10.81 0.88
CA ARG A 384 25.53 -11.13 0.85
C ARG A 384 26.01 -11.84 2.11
N ILE A 385 25.24 -11.78 3.20
CA ILE A 385 25.61 -12.36 4.50
C ILE A 385 25.22 -13.83 4.60
N CYS A 386 24.09 -14.20 4.00
CA CYS A 386 23.41 -15.45 4.28
C CYS A 386 23.01 -16.25 3.03
N GLN A 387 23.16 -15.67 1.83
CA GLN A 387 22.77 -16.27 0.54
C GLN A 387 21.30 -16.72 0.46
N CYS A 388 20.46 -16.24 1.38
CA CYS A 388 19.04 -16.55 1.46
C CYS A 388 18.19 -15.61 0.59
N SER A 389 17.02 -16.09 0.16
CA SER A 389 16.02 -15.30 -0.56
C SER A 389 15.24 -14.38 0.40
N TYR A 390 14.68 -13.28 -0.11
CA TYR A 390 14.03 -12.25 0.71
C TYR A 390 12.95 -12.80 1.66
N ASN A 391 12.13 -13.74 1.18
CA ASN A 391 11.09 -14.43 1.94
C ASN A 391 11.59 -15.30 3.11
N GLN A 392 12.90 -15.50 3.23
CA GLN A 392 13.52 -16.19 4.37
C GLN A 392 13.98 -15.20 5.46
N HIS A 393 13.53 -13.95 5.38
CA HIS A 393 13.91 -12.88 6.29
C HIS A 393 12.69 -12.20 6.91
N ARG A 394 12.83 -11.78 8.16
CA ARG A 394 11.84 -10.99 8.90
C ARG A 394 12.35 -9.57 9.08
N SER A 395 11.50 -8.57 8.84
CA SER A 395 11.78 -7.18 9.19
C SER A 395 11.87 -7.02 10.71
N ILE A 396 12.77 -6.16 11.17
CA ILE A 396 12.92 -5.86 12.60
C ILE A 396 13.12 -4.35 12.82
N GLY A 397 12.47 -3.83 13.86
CA GLY A 397 12.66 -2.46 14.34
C GLY A 397 13.68 -2.34 15.49
N TYR A 398 14.07 -3.46 16.10
CA TYR A 398 15.05 -3.50 17.19
C TYR A 398 15.84 -4.81 17.18
N ILE A 399 16.98 -4.80 17.86
CA ILE A 399 17.72 -6.00 18.26
C ILE A 399 17.88 -6.03 19.78
N LEU A 400 18.07 -7.22 20.34
CA LEU A 400 18.45 -7.37 21.75
C LEU A 400 19.96 -7.35 21.88
N GLU A 401 20.49 -6.46 22.71
CA GLU A 401 21.90 -6.41 23.08
C GLU A 401 22.10 -6.86 24.52
N TYR A 402 23.29 -7.43 24.80
CA TYR A 402 23.65 -7.95 26.11
C TYR A 402 24.89 -7.24 26.61
N GLU A 403 24.83 -6.76 27.84
CA GLU A 403 25.94 -6.08 28.49
C GLU A 403 26.34 -6.81 29.76
N TYR A 404 27.62 -7.21 29.83
CA TYR A 404 28.16 -7.88 31.01
C TYR A 404 28.67 -6.84 32.02
N LEU A 405 28.05 -6.80 33.18
CA LEU A 405 28.42 -5.92 34.28
C LEU A 405 29.13 -6.72 35.38
N ASN A 406 30.28 -6.23 35.81
CA ASN A 406 31.02 -6.78 36.94
C ASN A 406 31.16 -5.73 38.03
N LYS A 407 30.40 -5.87 39.12
CA LYS A 407 30.36 -4.95 40.27
C LYS A 407 31.66 -4.87 41.06
N SER A 408 32.67 -5.68 40.73
CA SER A 408 34.01 -5.55 41.33
C SER A 408 34.82 -4.35 40.80
N SER A 409 34.46 -3.76 39.65
CA SER A 409 35.14 -2.58 39.10
C SER A 409 34.56 -1.24 39.57
N ILE A 410 33.36 -1.23 40.16
CA ILE A 410 32.66 0.02 40.57
C ILE A 410 33.19 0.53 41.93
N TYR A 411 33.84 -0.31 42.74
CA TYR A 411 34.39 0.07 44.05
C TYR A 411 35.84 0.61 44.03
N ASN A 412 36.48 0.73 42.86
CA ASN A 412 37.84 1.27 42.73
C ASN A 412 37.90 2.72 42.21
N GLN A 413 36.78 3.46 42.24
CA GLN A 413 36.72 4.86 41.79
C GLN A 413 36.10 5.83 42.82
N ASN A 414 36.21 5.54 44.11
CA ASN A 414 35.93 6.52 45.17
C ASN A 414 37.21 6.90 45.92
#